data_AF-A0A1B1ZK48-F1
#
_entry.id   AF-A0A1B1ZK48-F1
#
_cell.length_a   1.000
_cell.length_b   1.000
_cell.length_c   1.000
_cell.angle_alpha   90.00
_cell.angle_beta   90.00
_cell.angle_gamma   90.00
#
_symmetry.space_group_name_H-M   'P 1'
#
loop_
_entity.id
_entity.type
_entity.pdbx_description
1 polymer ?
#
loop_
_entity_poly.entity_id
_entity_poly.type
_entity_poly.pdbx_seq_one_letter_code
_entity_poly.pdbx_strand_id
1 'polypeptide(L)'
;MVQISVDNVLRVRAMLEEQEETLSAALDRAELGRVLEPCGTDPVSQGYTEPFQRKIDEVFALHHAHRAELAEAVDRLGDAAKEYGLIEDENTRSFAPGNG
;
A
#
# COMPACT_ATOMS: atom_id res chain seq x y z
N MET A 1 -8.60 -22.38 -12.56
CA MET A 1 -8.80 -22.37 -11.09
C MET A 1 -7.45 -22.02 -10.49
N VAL A 2 -7.26 -20.79 -9.98
CA VAL A 2 -5.98 -20.40 -9.37
C VAL A 2 -5.95 -21.01 -7.97
N GLN A 3 -5.05 -21.95 -7.75
CA GLN A 3 -4.84 -22.54 -6.43
C GLN A 3 -4.10 -21.51 -5.57
N ILE A 4 -4.76 -21.02 -4.53
CA ILE A 4 -4.15 -20.13 -3.54
C ILE A 4 -3.29 -21.01 -2.63
N SER A 5 -2.00 -20.73 -2.58
CA SER A 5 -1.04 -21.34 -1.65
C SER A 5 -0.47 -20.27 -0.72
N VAL A 6 -0.02 -20.67 0.48
CA VAL A 6 0.64 -19.76 1.43
C VAL A 6 1.79 -19.00 0.77
N ASP A 7 2.61 -19.68 -0.04
CA ASP A 7 3.71 -19.06 -0.77
C ASP A 7 3.25 -17.96 -1.73
N ASN A 8 2.15 -18.17 -2.45
CA ASN A 8 1.60 -17.17 -3.36
C ASN A 8 1.07 -15.96 -2.60
N VAL A 9 0.39 -16.17 -1.46
CA VAL A 9 -0.10 -15.09 -0.58
C VAL A 9 1.05 -14.26 -0.04
N LEU A 10 2.10 -14.92 0.48
CA LEU A 10 3.30 -14.26 1.00
C LEU A 10 4.06 -13.49 -0.08
N ARG A 11 4.14 -14.03 -1.31
CA ARG A 11 4.76 -13.32 -2.43
C ARG A 11 4.00 -12.05 -2.79
N VAL A 12 2.67 -12.12 -2.90
CA VAL A 12 1.85 -10.93 -3.20
C VAL A 12 1.97 -9.90 -2.07
N ARG A 13 1.96 -10.35 -0.80
CA ARG A 13 2.17 -9.48 0.36
C ARG A 13 3.49 -8.72 0.26
N ALA A 14 4.59 -9.41 0.00
CA ALA A 14 5.91 -8.79 -0.13
C ALA A 14 5.97 -7.76 -1.27
N MET A 15 5.30 -8.04 -2.40
CA MET A 15 5.21 -7.08 -3.51
C MET A 15 4.43 -5.82 -3.14
N LEU A 16 3.35 -5.94 -2.36
CA LEU A 16 2.58 -4.79 -1.91
C LEU A 16 3.31 -4.00 -0.82
N GLU A 17 4.08 -4.67 0.05
CA GLU A 17 4.97 -4.01 1.02
C GLU A 17 6.02 -3.14 0.30
N GLU A 18 6.69 -3.68 -0.71
CA GLU A 18 7.67 -2.91 -1.51
C GLU A 18 7.03 -1.70 -2.20
N GLN A 19 5.80 -1.83 -2.68
CA GLN A 19 5.05 -0.73 -3.28
C GLN A 19 4.68 0.34 -2.25
N GLU A 20 4.23 -0.05 -1.05
CA GLU A 20 3.91 0.87 0.04
C GLU A 20 5.14 1.67 0.47
N GLU A 21 6.29 1.00 0.65
CA GLU A 21 7.55 1.62 1.03
C GLU A 21 8.01 2.63 -0.04
N THR A 22 7.93 2.23 -1.31
CA THR A 22 8.28 3.10 -2.44
C THR A 22 7.38 4.33 -2.50
N LEU A 23 6.07 4.15 -2.31
CA LEU A 23 5.11 5.25 -2.31
C LEU A 23 5.31 6.18 -1.11
N SER A 24 5.59 5.63 0.08
CA SER A 24 5.90 6.42 1.27
C SER A 24 7.11 7.30 1.03
N ALA A 25 8.21 6.73 0.54
CA ALA A 25 9.43 7.49 0.27
C ALA A 25 9.22 8.58 -0.80
N ALA A 26 8.39 8.31 -1.82
CA ALA A 26 8.04 9.28 -2.84
C ALA A 26 7.21 10.44 -2.26
N LEU A 27 6.24 10.15 -1.39
CA LEU A 27 5.42 11.16 -0.71
C LEU A 27 6.27 12.02 0.22
N ASP A 28 7.13 11.41 1.03
CA ASP A 28 8.02 12.12 1.96
C ASP A 28 8.95 13.09 1.21
N ARG A 29 9.45 12.67 0.04
CA ARG A 29 10.26 13.53 -0.83
C ARG A 29 9.44 14.67 -1.44
N ALA A 30 8.21 14.39 -1.86
CA ALA A 30 7.33 15.38 -2.48
C ALA A 30 6.84 16.43 -1.48
N GLU A 31 6.69 16.08 -0.20
CA GLU A 31 6.25 16.99 0.87
C GLU A 31 7.15 18.22 0.98
N LEU A 32 8.46 18.07 0.73
CA LEU A 32 9.44 19.16 0.74
C LEU A 32 9.12 20.28 -0.27
N GLY A 33 8.40 19.97 -1.35
CA GLY A 33 8.00 20.91 -2.39
C GLY A 33 6.49 21.12 -2.48
N ARG A 34 5.73 20.72 -1.46
CA ARG A 34 4.26 20.72 -1.49
C ARG A 34 3.66 22.12 -1.53
N VAL A 35 4.31 23.09 -0.90
CA VAL A 35 3.83 24.47 -0.87
C VAL A 35 4.25 25.17 -2.16
N LEU A 36 3.27 25.59 -2.94
CA LEU A 36 3.48 26.34 -4.16
C LEU A 36 3.64 27.83 -3.83
N GLU A 37 4.82 28.37 -4.08
CA GLU A 37 5.03 29.81 -4.10
C GLU A 37 4.46 30.41 -5.40
N PRO A 38 4.02 31.68 -5.40
CA PRO A 38 3.60 32.36 -6.62
C PRO A 38 4.71 32.34 -7.67
N CYS A 39 4.38 31.91 -8.89
CA CYS A 39 5.34 31.83 -10.01
C CYS A 39 5.74 33.19 -10.61
N GLY A 40 5.25 34.29 -10.03
CA GLY A 40 5.44 35.65 -10.52
C GLY A 40 4.67 36.67 -9.68
N THR A 41 4.98 37.96 -9.89
CA THR A 41 4.33 39.08 -9.21
C THR A 41 3.15 39.65 -9.98
N ASP A 42 2.89 39.15 -11.19
CA ASP A 42 1.77 39.58 -12.00
C ASP A 42 0.43 39.07 -11.41
N PRO A 43 -0.69 39.78 -11.67
CA PRO A 43 -1.98 39.43 -11.08
C PRO A 43 -2.49 38.04 -11.49
N VAL A 44 -2.06 37.53 -12.64
CA VAL A 44 -2.44 36.20 -13.15
C VAL A 44 -1.74 35.16 -12.28
N SER A 45 -0.42 35.23 -12.12
CA SER A 45 0.36 34.32 -11.27
C SER A 45 -0.15 34.25 -9.84
N GLN A 46 -0.54 35.39 -9.24
CA GLN A 46 -1.11 35.42 -7.90
C GLN A 46 -2.50 34.78 -7.81
N GLY A 47 -3.33 34.95 -8.86
CA GLY A 47 -4.67 34.39 -8.91
C GLY A 47 -4.72 32.87 -9.10
N TYR A 48 -3.63 32.24 -9.55
CA TYR A 48 -3.58 30.80 -9.81
C TYR A 48 -2.92 29.98 -8.71
N THR A 49 -2.21 30.60 -7.76
CA THR A 49 -1.56 29.86 -6.65
C THR A 49 -2.55 28.99 -5.88
N GLU A 50 -3.71 29.53 -5.49
CA GLU A 50 -4.72 28.78 -4.72
C GLU A 50 -5.34 27.61 -5.51
N PRO A 51 -5.81 27.79 -6.77
CA PRO A 51 -6.28 26.67 -7.58
C PRO A 51 -5.25 25.54 -7.75
N PHE A 52 -3.98 25.88 -7.98
CA PHE A 52 -2.93 24.87 -8.12
C PHE A 52 -2.59 24.21 -6.78
N GLN A 53 -2.52 24.97 -5.68
CA GLN A 53 -2.29 24.41 -4.35
C GLN A 53 -3.38 23.41 -3.96
N ARG A 54 -4.65 23.76 -4.20
CA ARG A 54 -5.76 22.83 -3.99
C ARG A 54 -5.60 21.55 -4.81
N LYS A 55 -5.13 21.66 -6.06
CA LYS A 55 -4.91 20.48 -6.89
C LYS A 55 -3.77 19.61 -6.36
N ILE A 56 -2.70 20.22 -5.86
CA ILE A 56 -1.60 19.52 -5.19
C ILE A 56 -2.16 18.78 -3.97
N ASP A 57 -2.93 19.45 -3.12
CA ASP A 57 -3.52 18.83 -1.92
C ASP A 57 -4.45 17.65 -2.25
N GLU A 58 -5.27 17.76 -3.30
CA GLU A 58 -6.11 16.65 -3.79
C GLU A 58 -5.26 15.43 -4.22
N VAL A 59 -4.14 15.65 -4.92
CA VAL A 59 -3.25 14.58 -5.38
C VAL A 59 -2.56 13.91 -4.19
N PHE A 60 -2.08 14.68 -3.22
CA PHE A 60 -1.51 14.14 -1.99
C PHE A 60 -2.53 13.32 -1.20
N ALA A 61 -3.76 13.84 -1.02
CA ALA A 61 -4.81 13.12 -0.33
C ALA A 61 -5.12 11.77 -1.00
N LEU A 62 -5.19 11.73 -2.33
CA LEU A 62 -5.40 10.49 -3.09
C LEU A 62 -4.26 9.48 -2.85
N HIS A 63 -3.00 9.92 -2.90
CA HIS A 63 -1.87 9.02 -2.70
C HIS A 63 -1.74 8.53 -1.25
N HIS A 64 -2.08 9.35 -0.26
CA HIS A 64 -2.17 8.90 1.13
C HIS A 64 -3.27 7.86 1.33
N ALA A 65 -4.43 8.05 0.70
CA ALA A 65 -5.51 7.05 0.72
C ALA A 65 -5.07 5.73 0.08
N HIS A 66 -4.41 5.80 -1.09
CA HIS A 66 -3.90 4.60 -1.75
C HIS A 66 -2.84 3.87 -0.92
N ARG A 67 -1.94 4.61 -0.24
CA ARG A 67 -0.98 4.03 0.70
C ARG A 67 -1.68 3.28 1.83
N ALA A 68 -2.75 3.83 2.40
CA ALA A 68 -3.53 3.18 3.44
C ALA A 68 -4.19 1.88 2.94
N GLU A 69 -4.71 1.87 1.71
CA GLU A 69 -5.25 0.67 1.08
C GLU A 69 -4.18 -0.43 0.89
N LEU A 70 -2.96 -0.06 0.50
CA LEU A 70 -1.84 -1.00 0.36
C LEU A 70 -1.47 -1.61 1.72
N ALA A 71 -1.35 -0.79 2.77
CA ALA A 71 -1.05 -1.26 4.12
C ALA A 71 -2.14 -2.23 4.63
N GLU A 72 -3.41 -1.90 4.42
CA GLU A 72 -4.52 -2.79 4.79
C GLU A 72 -4.48 -4.11 4.00
N ALA A 73 -4.15 -4.06 2.71
CA ALA A 73 -4.02 -5.28 1.90
C ALA A 73 -2.87 -6.17 2.39
N VAL A 74 -1.73 -5.59 2.75
CA VAL A 74 -0.60 -6.30 3.35
C VAL A 74 -0.99 -7.01 4.65
N ASP A 75 -1.69 -6.30 5.54
CA ASP A 75 -2.13 -6.86 6.82
C ASP A 75 -3.10 -8.03 6.61
N ARG A 76 -4.11 -7.85 5.75
CA ARG A 76 -5.09 -8.91 5.43
C ARG A 76 -4.44 -10.13 4.79
N LEU A 77 -3.46 -9.94 3.89
CA LEU A 77 -2.71 -11.06 3.32
C LEU A 77 -1.84 -11.76 4.37
N GLY A 78 -1.28 -11.01 5.32
CA GLY A 78 -0.54 -11.57 6.45
C GLY A 78 -1.42 -12.45 7.33
N ASP A 79 -2.64 -12.02 7.62
CA ASP A 79 -3.61 -12.81 8.38
C ASP A 79 -4.11 -14.03 7.62
N ALA A 80 -4.38 -13.89 6.31
CA ALA A 80 -4.75 -15.02 5.46
C ALA A 80 -3.63 -16.08 5.40
N ALA A 81 -2.37 -15.67 5.28
CA ALA A 81 -1.23 -16.60 5.27
C ALA A 81 -1.13 -17.40 6.58
N LYS A 82 -1.39 -16.77 7.73
CA LYS A 82 -1.43 -17.47 9.03
C LYS A 82 -2.56 -18.49 9.08
N GLU A 83 -3.76 -18.11 8.63
CA GLU A 83 -4.92 -19.01 8.62
C GLU A 83 -4.68 -20.22 7.71
N TYR A 84 -4.17 -20.01 6.49
CA TYR A 84 -3.83 -21.09 5.58
C TYR A 84 -2.73 -22.00 6.11
N GLY A 85 -1.67 -21.45 6.72
CA GLY A 85 -0.62 -22.24 7.34
C GLY A 85 -1.12 -23.14 8.48
N LEU A 86 -2.07 -22.65 9.30
CA LEU A 86 -2.72 -23.46 10.33
C LEU A 86 -3.55 -24.60 9.76
N ILE A 87 -4.30 -24.35 8.68
CA ILE A 87 -5.12 -25.36 7.99
C ILE A 87 -4.24 -26.42 7.33
N GLU A 88 -3.13 -26.03 6.69
CA GLU A 88 -2.16 -26.96 6.10
C GLU A 88 -1.49 -27.83 7.18
N ASP A 89 -1.13 -27.26 8.33
CA ASP A 89 -0.58 -27.99 9.47
C ASP A 89 -1.60 -28.97 10.09
N GLU A 90 -2.86 -28.55 10.25
CA GLU A 90 -3.93 -29.40 10.77
C GLU A 90 -4.23 -30.58 9.84
N ASN A 91 -4.34 -30.33 8.54
CA ASN A 91 -4.48 -31.36 7.53
C ASN A 91 -3.30 -32.34 7.59
N THR A 92 -2.06 -31.83 7.65
CA THR A 92 -0.86 -32.68 7.71
C THR A 92 -0.84 -33.55 8.96
N ARG A 93 -1.29 -33.04 10.12
CA ARG A 93 -1.45 -33.81 11.35
C ARG A 93 -2.52 -34.90 11.24
N SER A 94 -3.65 -34.63 10.59
CA SER A 94 -4.72 -35.60 10.38
C SER A 94 -4.36 -36.73 9.38
N PHE A 95 -3.39 -36.51 8.49
CA PHE A 95 -2.92 -37.52 7.54
C PHE A 95 -1.65 -38.27 7.98
N ALA A 96 -1.05 -37.93 9.13
CA ALA A 96 0.00 -38.76 9.71
C ALA A 96 -0.61 -40.11 10.11
N PRO A 97 -0.23 -41.24 9.48
CA PRO A 97 -0.79 -42.54 9.83
C PRO A 97 -0.47 -42.81 11.30
N GLY A 98 -1.52 -43.06 12.09
CA GLY A 98 -1.37 -43.60 13.42
C GLY A 98 -0.60 -44.91 13.34
N ASN A 99 0.69 -44.88 13.68
CA ASN A 99 1.41 -46.06 14.11
C ASN A 99 0.89 -46.39 15.51
N GLY A 100 -0.10 -47.27 15.58
CA GLY A 100 -0.66 -47.85 16.79
C GLY A 100 -1.47 -49.08 16.47
#